data_AF-A0AAV1I3V3-F1
#
_entry.id   AF-A0AAV1I3V3-F1
#
_cell.length_a   1.000
_cell.length_b   1.000
_cell.length_c   1.000
_cell.angle_alpha   90.00
_cell.angle_beta   90.00
_cell.angle_gamma   90.00
#
_symmetry.space_group_name_H-M   'P 1'
#
loop_
_entity.id
_entity.type
_entity.pdbx_description
1 polymer ?
#
loop_
_entity_poly.entity_id
_entity_poly.type
_entity_poly.pdbx_seq_one_letter_code
_entity_poly.pdbx_strand_id
1 'polypeptide(L)'
;MDDEQVSYDRRHGCVHCGSLTFSNEYFKAFKVLICNSCKQQEDLIAKGNAKSLYMLTDGDIKKLGSLAKVNPQNKQWAPLKLYLLSQVEAAAHKKHGGADGVEEARKAAIDNRQEKRATKRKQDTDKEEREAERLKRIKERIQGEEEQRKLQEKGQGAAADVELI
;
A
#
# COMPACT_ATOMS: atom_id res chain seq x y z
N MET A 1 11.26 -21.85 23.36
CA MET A 1 10.81 -20.64 22.64
C MET A 1 10.41 -19.67 23.71
N ASP A 2 11.36 -18.83 24.08
CA ASP A 2 11.41 -18.15 25.37
C ASP A 2 10.33 -17.06 25.47
N ASP A 3 9.30 -17.36 26.24
CA ASP A 3 8.36 -16.40 26.82
C ASP A 3 9.13 -15.55 27.84
N GLU A 4 9.76 -14.48 27.37
CA GLU A 4 10.38 -13.47 28.22
C GLU A 4 9.28 -12.72 28.98
N GLN A 5 8.96 -13.23 30.19
CA GLN A 5 8.05 -12.61 31.13
C GLN A 5 8.62 -11.25 31.55
N VAL A 6 8.17 -10.17 30.91
CA VAL A 6 8.44 -8.81 31.38
C VAL A 6 7.73 -8.61 32.71
N SER A 7 8.47 -8.73 33.81
CA SER A 7 8.00 -8.49 35.17
C SER A 7 7.75 -6.99 35.37
N TYR A 8 6.53 -6.53 35.10
CA TYR A 8 6.10 -5.18 35.44
C TYR A 8 5.88 -5.09 36.95
N ASP A 9 6.99 -5.01 37.70
CA ASP A 9 6.98 -4.78 39.13
C ASP A 9 6.37 -3.40 39.41
N ARG A 10 5.14 -3.40 39.94
CA ARG A 10 4.36 -2.21 40.35
C ARG A 10 5.05 -1.36 41.44
N ARG A 11 6.23 -1.76 41.92
CA ARG A 11 7.06 -0.98 42.84
C ARG A 11 7.94 0.06 42.14
N HIS A 12 7.99 0.08 40.82
CA HIS A 12 8.80 1.04 40.07
C HIS A 12 7.94 2.22 39.62
N GLY A 13 8.42 3.44 39.92
CA GLY A 13 7.80 4.67 39.47
C GLY A 13 7.92 4.88 37.95
N CYS A 14 7.77 6.12 37.50
CA CYS A 14 7.97 6.53 36.12
C CYS A 14 9.29 5.99 35.56
N VAL A 15 9.25 5.33 34.40
CA VAL A 15 10.42 4.72 33.75
C VAL A 15 11.55 5.71 33.44
N HIS A 16 11.24 7.01 33.33
CA HIS A 16 12.21 8.05 33.00
C HIS A 16 12.79 8.78 34.21
N CYS A 17 11.99 9.02 35.25
CA CYS A 17 12.38 9.89 36.37
C CYS A 17 12.16 9.28 37.75
N GLY A 18 11.64 8.05 37.84
CA GLY A 18 11.38 7.36 39.11
C GLY A 18 10.21 7.91 39.92
N SER A 19 9.52 8.97 39.48
CA SER A 19 8.34 9.52 40.17
C SER A 19 7.30 8.44 40.47
N LEU A 20 6.77 8.39 41.69
CA LEU A 20 5.73 7.44 42.08
C LEU A 20 4.37 7.73 41.43
N THR A 21 4.23 8.86 40.72
CA THR A 21 3.04 9.19 39.93
C THR A 21 3.15 8.65 38.51
N PHE A 22 2.03 8.15 37.97
CA PHE A 22 1.96 7.64 36.60
C PHE A 22 0.62 7.98 35.93
N SER A 23 0.63 7.98 34.60
CA SER A 23 -0.55 8.17 33.76
C SER A 23 -1.27 6.85 33.55
N ASN A 24 -2.47 6.73 34.11
CA ASN A 24 -3.31 5.53 33.93
C ASN A 24 -3.71 5.31 32.46
N GLU A 25 -3.83 6.37 31.68
CA GLU A 25 -4.11 6.32 30.24
C GLU A 25 -2.98 5.60 29.48
N TYR A 26 -1.74 6.04 29.66
CA TYR A 26 -0.56 5.41 29.03
C TYR A 26 -0.33 3.99 29.56
N PHE A 27 -0.54 3.76 30.86
CA PHE A 27 -0.41 2.42 31.42
C PHE A 27 -1.44 1.45 30.83
N LYS A 28 -2.71 1.86 30.69
CA LYS A 28 -3.73 1.02 30.07
C LYS A 28 -3.43 0.73 28.61
N ALA A 29 -3.00 1.76 27.86
CA ALA A 29 -2.76 1.69 26.43
C ALA A 29 -1.48 0.91 26.07
N PHE A 30 -0.36 1.21 26.71
CA PHE A 30 0.98 0.74 26.30
C PHE A 30 1.66 -0.16 27.34
N LYS A 31 1.05 -0.34 28.52
CA LYS A 31 1.65 -1.04 29.67
C LYS A 31 2.95 -0.40 30.17
N VAL A 32 3.12 0.91 29.97
CA VAL A 32 4.28 1.68 30.44
C VAL A 32 3.90 2.58 31.61
N LEU A 33 4.71 2.57 32.67
CA LEU A 33 4.56 3.46 33.83
C LEU A 33 5.30 4.77 33.54
N ILE A 34 4.56 5.83 33.19
CA ILE A 34 5.14 7.13 32.85
C ILE A 34 4.34 8.25 33.51
N CYS A 35 5.01 9.22 34.14
CA CYS A 35 4.34 10.35 34.79
C CYS A 35 3.79 11.36 33.76
N ASN A 36 2.91 12.26 34.20
CA ASN A 36 2.29 13.25 33.31
C ASN A 36 3.28 14.26 32.71
N SER A 37 4.44 14.48 33.36
CA SER A 37 5.49 15.37 32.85
C SER A 37 6.29 14.67 31.76
N CYS A 38 6.80 13.47 32.03
CA CYS A 38 7.61 12.72 31.06
C CYS A 38 6.80 12.28 29.83
N LYS A 39 5.50 11.96 29.98
CA LYS A 39 4.68 11.56 28.83
C LYS A 39 4.52 12.63 27.75
N GLN A 40 4.78 13.90 28.06
CA GLN A 40 4.74 14.98 27.07
C GLN A 40 5.95 14.95 26.13
N GLN A 41 7.01 14.24 26.52
CA GLN A 41 8.23 14.06 25.73
C GLN A 41 8.17 12.78 24.88
N GLU A 42 7.11 11.97 25.03
CA GLU A 42 6.92 10.78 24.22
C GLU A 42 6.26 11.10 22.89
N ASP A 43 6.87 10.59 21.83
CA ASP A 43 6.31 10.69 20.50
C ASP A 43 5.25 9.61 20.25
N LEU A 44 4.14 10.03 19.65
CA LEU A 44 3.06 9.16 19.23
C LEU A 44 2.95 9.16 17.70
N ILE A 45 2.80 7.96 17.13
CA ILE A 45 2.69 7.75 15.69
C ILE A 45 1.32 7.17 15.32
N ALA A 46 0.74 7.68 14.24
CA ALA A 46 -0.52 7.15 13.71
C ALA A 46 -0.32 5.74 13.13
N LYS A 47 -1.37 4.90 13.24
CA LYS A 47 -1.35 3.52 12.71
C LYS A 47 -0.80 3.40 11.29
N GLY A 48 -1.25 4.28 10.38
CA GLY A 48 -0.84 4.26 8.97
C GLY A 48 0.66 4.49 8.80
N ASN A 49 1.20 5.48 9.52
CA ASN A 49 2.62 5.82 9.50
C ASN A 49 3.47 4.72 10.14
N ALA A 50 3.01 4.10 11.23
CA ALA A 50 3.70 2.96 11.82
C ALA A 50 3.83 1.78 10.82
N LYS A 51 2.79 1.52 10.03
CA LYS A 51 2.84 0.47 8.99
C LYS A 51 3.80 0.82 7.86
N SER A 52 3.69 2.03 7.31
CA SER A 52 4.43 2.42 6.11
C SER A 52 5.89 2.74 6.39
N LEU A 53 6.19 3.45 7.48
CA LEU A 53 7.54 3.82 7.83
C LEU A 53 8.26 2.61 8.42
N TYR A 54 7.69 1.94 9.42
CA TYR A 54 8.39 0.86 10.12
C TYR A 54 8.17 -0.54 9.54
N MET A 55 7.54 -0.63 8.36
CA MET A 55 7.30 -1.89 7.63
C MET A 55 6.62 -2.97 8.51
N LEU A 56 5.70 -2.53 9.35
CA LEU A 56 4.95 -3.38 10.28
C LEU A 56 3.59 -3.79 9.70
N THR A 57 3.14 -4.99 10.05
CA THR A 57 1.79 -5.47 9.72
C THR A 57 0.78 -5.01 10.78
N ASP A 58 -0.51 -5.16 10.46
CA ASP A 58 -1.57 -4.93 11.46
C ASP A 58 -1.44 -5.87 12.67
N GLY A 59 -0.95 -7.09 12.45
CA GLY A 59 -0.74 -8.08 13.52
C GLY A 59 0.38 -7.66 14.48
N ASP A 60 1.47 -7.10 13.94
CA ASP A 60 2.59 -6.59 14.74
C ASP A 60 2.14 -5.41 15.60
N ILE A 61 1.47 -4.44 14.99
CA ILE A 61 1.04 -3.20 15.63
C ILE A 61 -0.03 -3.46 16.69
N LYS A 62 -0.95 -4.41 16.46
CA LYS A 62 -2.03 -4.71 17.41
C LYS A 62 -1.50 -5.14 18.79
N LYS A 63 -0.31 -5.74 18.85
CA LYS A 63 0.32 -6.22 20.09
C LYS A 63 0.86 -5.08 20.97
N LEU A 64 1.13 -3.90 20.42
CA LEU A 64 1.75 -2.77 21.13
C LEU A 64 0.75 -1.97 21.97
N GLY A 65 -0.54 -2.13 21.70
CA GLY A 65 -1.60 -1.31 22.30
C GLY A 65 -1.64 0.11 21.73
N SER A 66 -2.73 0.85 21.98
CA SER A 66 -2.98 2.12 21.29
C SER A 66 -3.81 3.10 22.11
N LEU A 67 -3.58 4.40 21.89
CA LEU A 67 -4.47 5.47 22.31
C LEU A 67 -5.44 5.84 21.18
N ALA A 68 -6.71 5.99 21.52
CA ALA A 68 -7.73 6.48 20.60
C ALA A 68 -7.96 7.97 20.85
N LYS A 69 -7.77 8.79 19.81
CA LYS A 69 -8.14 10.22 19.81
C LYS A 69 -9.23 10.47 18.77
N VAL A 70 -10.01 11.53 18.98
CA VAL A 70 -10.96 12.00 17.96
C VAL A 70 -10.21 12.26 16.67
N ASN A 71 -10.79 11.84 15.54
CA ASN A 71 -10.14 12.00 14.26
C ASN A 71 -10.07 13.50 13.90
N PRO A 72 -8.87 14.06 13.65
CA PRO A 72 -8.69 15.50 13.46
C PRO A 72 -9.35 16.00 12.18
N GLN A 73 -9.51 15.15 11.16
CA GLN A 73 -10.12 15.54 9.89
C GLN A 73 -11.66 15.61 10.00
N ASN A 74 -12.27 14.67 10.71
CA ASN A 74 -13.71 14.66 10.94
C ASN A 74 -14.05 13.87 12.20
N LYS A 75 -14.74 14.50 13.15
CA LYS A 75 -15.15 13.89 14.43
C LYS A 75 -16.09 12.68 14.28
N GLN A 76 -16.84 12.59 13.17
CA GLN A 76 -17.75 11.49 12.88
C GLN A 76 -17.03 10.23 12.35
N TRP A 77 -15.78 10.36 11.89
CA TRP A 77 -15.02 9.22 11.41
C TRP A 77 -14.49 8.37 12.56
N ALA A 78 -14.04 7.16 12.21
CA ALA A 78 -13.41 6.27 13.16
C ALA A 78 -12.25 6.99 13.91
N PRO A 79 -12.14 6.81 15.25
CA PRO A 79 -11.09 7.44 16.03
C PRO A 79 -9.68 7.14 15.52
N LEU A 80 -8.81 8.14 15.58
CA LEU A 80 -7.39 8.00 15.24
C LEU A 80 -6.71 7.13 16.30
N LYS A 81 -6.06 6.06 15.85
CA LYS A 81 -5.22 5.21 16.70
C LYS A 81 -3.78 5.69 16.66
N LEU A 82 -3.27 6.00 17.85
CA LEU A 82 -1.91 6.45 18.11
C LEU A 82 -1.15 5.36 18.88
N TYR A 83 0.10 5.17 18.50
CA TYR A 83 1.02 4.17 19.06
C TYR A 83 2.24 4.87 19.62
N LEU A 84 2.84 4.32 20.67
CA LEU A 84 4.07 4.85 21.23
C LEU A 84 5.23 4.59 20.27
N LEU A 85 5.94 5.64 19.84
CA LEU A 85 6.97 5.53 18.80
C LEU A 85 8.08 4.56 19.20
N SER A 86 8.55 4.64 20.45
CA SER A 86 9.60 3.77 20.99
C SER A 86 9.24 2.28 20.94
N GLN A 87 7.97 1.92 21.19
CA GLN A 87 7.49 0.54 21.06
C GLN A 87 7.39 0.08 19.60
N VAL A 88 6.99 0.99 18.70
CA VAL A 88 6.95 0.72 17.26
C VAL A 88 8.36 0.47 16.72
N GLU A 89 9.33 1.29 17.12
CA GLU A 89 10.74 1.14 16.78
C GLU A 89 11.31 -0.20 17.26
N ALA A 90 11.11 -0.52 18.55
CA ALA A 90 11.55 -1.78 19.11
C ALA A 90 10.95 -2.99 18.38
N ALA A 91 9.65 -2.94 18.04
CA ALA A 91 8.99 -4.00 17.29
C ALA A 91 9.52 -4.13 15.87
N ALA A 92 9.81 -3.01 15.21
CA ALA A 92 10.37 -2.98 13.86
C ALA A 92 11.79 -3.53 13.85
N HIS A 93 12.63 -3.10 14.79
CA HIS A 93 13.99 -3.61 14.94
C HIS A 93 13.99 -5.11 15.22
N LYS A 94 13.10 -5.60 16.10
CA LYS A 94 12.96 -7.03 16.36
C LYS A 94 12.57 -7.82 15.11
N LYS A 95 11.72 -7.25 14.26
CA LYS A 95 11.22 -7.91 13.05
C LYS A 95 12.23 -7.91 11.90
N HIS A 96 12.91 -6.79 11.70
CA HIS A 96 13.75 -6.55 10.53
C HIS A 96 15.25 -6.65 10.82
N GLY A 97 15.65 -6.88 12.06
CA GLY A 97 17.07 -7.03 12.43
C GLY A 97 17.78 -5.70 12.70
N GLY A 98 17.09 -4.75 13.31
CA GLY A 98 17.62 -3.41 13.62
C GLY A 98 17.22 -2.33 12.62
N ALA A 99 17.77 -1.13 12.79
CA ALA A 99 17.42 0.05 11.99
C ALA A 99 17.75 -0.15 10.50
N ASP A 100 18.93 -0.72 10.20
CA ASP A 100 19.38 -0.97 8.82
C ASP A 100 18.43 -1.92 8.08
N GLY A 101 17.95 -2.96 8.76
CA GLY A 101 16.99 -3.89 8.17
C GLY A 101 15.62 -3.25 7.90
N VAL A 102 15.18 -2.29 8.71
CA VAL A 102 13.97 -1.51 8.42
C VAL A 102 14.16 -0.67 7.15
N GLU A 103 15.32 -0.03 6.99
CA GLU A 103 15.65 0.73 5.78
C GLU A 103 15.73 -0.16 4.54
N GLU A 104 16.34 -1.34 4.64
CA GLU A 104 16.39 -2.31 3.55
C GLU A 104 14.99 -2.78 3.15
N ALA A 105 14.14 -3.10 4.14
CA ALA A 105 12.75 -3.47 3.89
C ALA A 105 11.97 -2.34 3.20
N ARG A 106 12.21 -1.07 3.57
CA ARG A 106 11.62 0.09 2.89
C ARG A 106 12.07 0.20 1.44
N LYS A 107 13.38 0.08 1.17
CA LYS A 107 13.93 0.10 -0.19
C LYS A 107 13.34 -1.00 -1.05
N ALA A 108 13.35 -2.24 -0.57
CA ALA A 108 12.77 -3.38 -1.28
C ALA A 108 11.27 -3.19 -1.60
N ALA A 109 10.51 -2.56 -0.70
CA ALA A 109 9.10 -2.25 -0.95
C ALA A 109 8.90 -1.18 -2.04
N ILE A 110 9.78 -0.18 -2.11
CA ILE A 110 9.77 0.84 -3.17
C ILE A 110 10.11 0.19 -4.50
N ASP A 111 11.16 -0.62 -4.56
CA ASP A 111 11.65 -1.25 -5.78
C ASP A 111 10.60 -2.20 -6.35
N ASN A 112 10.01 -3.07 -5.53
CA ASN A 112 8.91 -3.96 -5.93
C ASN A 112 7.70 -3.18 -6.46
N ARG A 113 7.39 -2.02 -5.87
CA ARG A 113 6.30 -1.15 -6.36
C ARG A 113 6.64 -0.55 -7.73
N GLN A 114 7.89 -0.17 -7.96
CA GLN A 114 8.35 0.35 -9.24
C GLN A 114 8.34 -0.73 -10.32
N GLU A 115 8.84 -1.92 -10.00
CA GLU A 115 8.86 -3.07 -10.90
C GLU A 115 7.44 -3.45 -11.33
N LYS A 116 6.51 -3.62 -10.38
CA LYS A 116 5.10 -3.90 -10.68
C LYS A 116 4.45 -2.86 -11.59
N ARG A 117 4.80 -1.58 -11.40
CA ARG A 117 4.32 -0.49 -12.27
C ARG A 117 4.91 -0.60 -13.67
N ALA A 118 6.19 -0.91 -13.80
CA ALA A 118 6.85 -1.09 -15.08
C ALA A 118 6.27 -2.30 -15.85
N THR A 119 6.10 -3.45 -15.18
CA THR A 119 5.49 -4.64 -15.77
C THR A 119 4.07 -4.37 -16.24
N LYS A 120 3.25 -3.68 -15.42
CA LYS A 120 1.88 -3.33 -15.80
C LYS A 120 1.86 -2.44 -17.03
N ARG A 121 2.71 -1.41 -17.09
CA ARG A 121 2.82 -0.53 -18.26
C ARG A 121 3.17 -1.31 -19.53
N LYS A 122 4.14 -2.22 -19.43
CA LYS A 122 4.50 -3.08 -20.57
C LYS A 122 3.32 -3.94 -21.03
N GLN A 123 2.58 -4.55 -20.11
CA GLN A 123 1.39 -5.35 -20.44
C GLN A 123 0.29 -4.52 -21.11
N ASP A 124 0.09 -3.29 -20.64
CA ASP A 124 -0.88 -2.37 -21.23
C ASP A 124 -0.44 -1.97 -22.66
N THR A 125 0.84 -1.66 -22.88
CA THR A 125 1.40 -1.38 -24.23
C THR A 125 1.29 -2.59 -25.16
N ASP A 126 1.70 -3.78 -24.73
CA ASP A 126 1.61 -5.00 -25.53
C ASP A 126 0.16 -5.31 -25.95
N LYS A 127 -0.81 -4.97 -25.08
CA LYS A 127 -2.24 -5.13 -25.37
C LYS A 127 -2.72 -4.14 -26.42
N GLU A 128 -2.33 -2.87 -26.30
CA GLU A 128 -2.65 -1.82 -27.28
C GLU A 128 -2.07 -2.15 -28.67
N GLU A 129 -0.83 -2.62 -28.74
CA GLU A 129 -0.19 -3.03 -30.00
C GLU A 129 -0.94 -4.19 -30.68
N ARG A 130 -1.33 -5.22 -29.91
CA ARG A 130 -2.13 -6.34 -30.44
C ARG A 130 -3.50 -5.91 -30.95
N GLU A 131 -4.14 -4.97 -30.25
CA GLU A 131 -5.43 -4.43 -30.67
C GLU A 131 -5.29 -3.63 -31.97
N ALA A 132 -4.26 -2.79 -32.08
CA ALA A 132 -3.93 -2.05 -33.29
C ALA A 132 -3.66 -2.98 -34.49
N GLU A 133 -2.90 -4.07 -34.29
CA GLU A 133 -2.64 -5.07 -35.33
C GLU A 133 -3.95 -5.75 -35.78
N ARG A 134 -4.82 -6.12 -34.84
CA ARG A 134 -6.13 -6.72 -35.15
C ARG A 134 -7.02 -5.77 -35.95
N LEU A 135 -7.08 -4.50 -35.55
CA LEU A 135 -7.81 -3.45 -36.26
C LEU A 135 -7.28 -3.27 -37.68
N LYS A 136 -5.95 -3.30 -37.87
CA LYS A 136 -5.33 -3.21 -39.20
C LYS A 136 -5.76 -4.37 -40.09
N ARG A 137 -5.69 -5.62 -39.61
CA ARG A 137 -6.12 -6.82 -40.35
C ARG A 137 -7.59 -6.78 -40.75
N ILE A 138 -8.46 -6.29 -39.86
CA ILE A 138 -9.90 -6.14 -40.16
C ILE A 138 -10.11 -5.10 -41.26
N LYS A 139 -9.41 -3.96 -41.20
CA LYS A 139 -9.48 -2.92 -42.25
C LYS A 139 -9.02 -3.44 -43.61
N GLU A 140 -7.90 -4.15 -43.66
CA GLU A 140 -7.38 -4.76 -44.90
C GLU A 140 -8.39 -5.74 -45.51
N ARG A 141 -9.06 -6.55 -44.69
CA ARG A 141 -10.11 -7.47 -45.18
C ARG A 141 -11.33 -6.74 -45.74
N ILE A 142 -11.82 -5.71 -45.04
CA ILE A 142 -12.97 -4.91 -45.51
C ILE A 142 -12.63 -4.24 -46.85
N GLN A 143 -11.44 -3.65 -46.97
CA GLN A 143 -10.98 -3.03 -48.22
C GLN A 143 -10.91 -4.04 -49.37
N GLY A 144 -10.36 -5.23 -49.13
CA GLY A 144 -10.32 -6.30 -50.14
C GLY A 144 -11.71 -6.76 -50.59
N GLU A 145 -12.66 -6.90 -49.65
CA GLU A 145 -14.07 -7.24 -49.96
C GLU A 145 -14.76 -6.12 -50.78
N GLU A 146 -14.52 -4.85 -50.45
CA GLU A 146 -15.04 -3.70 -51.19
C GLU A 146 -14.46 -3.61 -52.61
N GLU A 147 -13.15 -3.84 -52.78
CA GLU A 147 -12.50 -3.87 -54.09
C GLU A 147 -13.08 -5.00 -54.96
N GLN A 148 -13.21 -6.22 -54.42
CA GLN A 148 -13.81 -7.34 -55.13
C GLN A 148 -15.25 -7.05 -55.57
N ARG A 149 -16.06 -6.42 -54.71
CA ARG A 149 -17.43 -6.02 -55.06
C ARG A 149 -17.44 -5.02 -56.23
N LYS A 150 -16.59 -4.00 -56.20
CA LYS A 150 -16.46 -3.02 -57.30
C LYS A 150 -16.02 -3.66 -58.62
N LEU A 151 -15.13 -4.67 -58.56
CA LEU A 151 -14.70 -5.43 -59.73
C LEU A 151 -15.84 -6.27 -60.33
N GLN A 152 -16.66 -6.92 -59.49
CA GLN A 152 -17.83 -7.69 -59.94
C GLN A 152 -18.89 -6.78 -60.58
N GLU A 153 -19.18 -5.63 -59.98
CA GLU A 153 -20.12 -4.64 -60.52
C GLU A 153 -19.68 -4.11 -61.90
N LYS A 154 -18.38 -3.83 -62.08
CA LYS A 154 -17.84 -3.41 -63.39
C LYS A 154 -17.87 -4.52 -64.44
N GLY A 155 -17.62 -5.77 -64.05
CA GLY A 155 -17.67 -6.92 -64.96
C GLY A 155 -19.10 -7.26 -65.44
N GLN A 156 -20.09 -7.10 -64.55
CA GLN A 156 -21.50 -7.29 -64.91
C GLN A 156 -22.04 -6.17 -65.82
N GLY A 157 -21.60 -4.92 -65.64
CA GLY A 157 -21.93 -3.81 -66.55
C GLY A 157 -21.35 -4.00 -67.96
N ALA A 158 -20.12 -4.53 -68.09
CA ALA A 158 -19.51 -4.79 -69.38
C ALA A 158 -20.14 -5.98 -70.14
N ALA A 159 -20.71 -6.96 -69.44
CA ALA A 159 -21.43 -8.07 -70.05
C ALA A 159 -22.81 -7.66 -70.59
N ALA A 160 -23.49 -6.72 -69.92
CA ALA A 160 -24.80 -6.21 -70.35
C ALA A 160 -24.75 -5.35 -71.62
N ASP A 161 -23.63 -4.65 -71.89
CA ASP A 161 -23.45 -3.83 -73.10
C ASP A 161 -23.08 -4.63 -74.37
N VAL A 162 -22.64 -5.88 -74.24
CA VAL A 162 -22.28 -6.74 -75.40
C VAL A 162 -23.50 -7.50 -75.97
N GLU A 163 -24.60 -7.56 -75.23
CA GLU A 163 -25.84 -8.28 -75.63
C GLU A 163 -26.84 -7.41 -76.42
N LEU A 164 -26.44 -6.19 -76.82
CA LEU A 164 -27.30 -5.19 -77.46
C LEU A 164 -26.89 -4.78 -78.89
N ILE A 165 -26.04 -5.55 -79.58
CA ILE A 165 -25.65 -5.32 -80.99
C ILE A 165 -26.13 -6.46 -81.89
#